data_AF-A0A5J4Q144-F1
#
_entry.id   AF-A0A5J4Q144-F1
#
_cell.length_a   1.000
_cell.length_b   1.000
_cell.length_c   1.000
_cell.angle_alpha   90.00
_cell.angle_beta   90.00
_cell.angle_gamma   90.00
#
_symmetry.space_group_name_H-M   'P 1'
#
loop_
_entity.id
_entity.type
_entity.pdbx_description
1 polymer ?
#
loop_
_entity_poly.entity_id
_entity_poly.type
_entity_poly.pdbx_seq_one_letter_code
_entity_poly.pdbx_strand_id
1 'polypeptide(L)'
;MHFICNLVDGLHSFPRTATYCNPTDIVWMTWIEEDEVANIFYDYSSGSEKELIHTITKVVQNGIEGKDYLKLPSKKIRELMGCYEFLDGELKNSTGNTIAFNHKISDSVFSENQELVLVDTDILEWILERERYEIVWFVDLFRGKNSLNENLDKGFYIQKTRKYFIWRNNNQKEIIKFWDEYYSNRRDKDK
;
A
#
# COMPACT_ATOMS: atom_id res chain seq x y z
N MET A 1 -11.41 10.59 -14.02
CA MET A 1 -12.20 10.50 -12.76
C MET A 1 -12.92 9.16 -12.59
N HIS A 2 -13.39 8.50 -13.67
CA HIS A 2 -14.01 7.15 -13.59
C HIS A 2 -13.08 6.05 -13.04
N PHE A 3 -11.78 6.10 -13.33
CA PHE A 3 -10.79 5.12 -12.86
C PHE A 3 -10.63 5.07 -11.34
N ILE A 4 -10.67 6.23 -10.67
CA ILE A 4 -10.33 6.37 -9.24
C ILE A 4 -11.40 5.73 -8.33
N CYS A 5 -12.67 5.74 -8.72
CA CYS A 5 -13.76 5.25 -7.87
C CYS A 5 -13.78 3.71 -7.71
N ASN A 6 -13.18 2.98 -8.64
CA ASN A 6 -13.20 1.51 -8.66
C ASN A 6 -11.92 0.86 -8.08
N LEU A 7 -10.86 1.64 -7.82
CA LEU A 7 -9.56 1.12 -7.36
C LEU A 7 -9.46 0.86 -5.86
N VAL A 8 -10.52 1.12 -5.08
CA VAL A 8 -10.36 1.38 -3.64
C VAL A 8 -10.64 0.20 -2.72
N ASP A 9 -10.36 -1.01 -3.18
CA ASP A 9 -10.15 -2.15 -2.30
C ASP A 9 -8.69 -2.61 -2.47
N GLY A 10 -7.81 -2.09 -1.61
CA GLY A 10 -6.43 -2.54 -1.42
C GLY A 10 -5.53 -2.48 -2.66
N LEU A 11 -4.77 -1.40 -2.85
CA LEU A 11 -3.71 -1.28 -3.86
C LEU A 11 -2.48 -2.11 -3.48
N HIS A 12 -2.67 -3.42 -3.41
CA HIS A 12 -1.69 -4.38 -2.96
C HIS A 12 -1.62 -5.52 -3.95
N SER A 13 -0.42 -6.06 -4.11
CA SER A 13 -0.18 -7.32 -4.79
C SER A 13 -0.13 -8.46 -3.78
N PHE A 14 -0.26 -9.69 -4.26
CA PHE A 14 -0.21 -10.88 -3.41
C PHE A 14 0.68 -11.94 -4.06
N PRO A 15 1.51 -12.68 -3.31
CA PRO A 15 2.29 -13.77 -3.87
C PRO A 15 1.37 -14.83 -4.50
N ARG A 16 1.65 -15.25 -5.73
CA ARG A 16 0.92 -16.31 -6.43
C ARG A 16 1.40 -17.67 -5.93
N THR A 17 0.88 -18.09 -4.79
CA THR A 17 1.24 -19.35 -4.15
C THR A 17 -0.01 -20.09 -3.65
N ALA A 18 0.05 -21.43 -3.64
CA ALA A 18 -1.08 -22.26 -3.18
C ALA A 18 -1.14 -22.42 -1.64
N THR A 19 -0.12 -21.95 -0.92
CA THR A 19 0.07 -22.15 0.52
C THR A 19 0.64 -20.88 1.17
N TYR A 20 0.56 -20.79 2.51
CA TYR A 20 1.31 -19.79 3.26
C TYR A 20 2.79 -19.84 2.91
N CYS A 21 3.42 -18.68 2.78
CA CYS A 21 4.82 -18.54 2.43
C CYS A 21 5.51 -17.61 3.42
N ASN A 22 6.75 -17.93 3.77
CA ASN A 22 7.56 -17.05 4.59
C ASN A 22 8.00 -15.84 3.73
N PRO A 23 7.92 -14.60 4.24
CA PRO A 23 8.49 -13.42 3.60
C PRO A 23 9.89 -13.60 3.00
N THR A 24 10.79 -14.31 3.70
CA THR A 24 12.14 -14.61 3.20
C THR A 24 12.10 -15.44 1.90
N ASP A 25 11.22 -16.44 1.82
CA ASP A 25 11.09 -17.28 0.63
C ASP A 25 10.61 -16.45 -0.57
N ILE A 26 9.65 -15.54 -0.37
CA ILE A 26 9.11 -14.69 -1.45
C ILE A 26 10.17 -13.72 -2.00
N VAL A 27 11.09 -13.28 -1.15
CA VAL A 27 12.16 -12.36 -1.54
C VAL A 27 13.28 -13.12 -2.25
N TRP A 28 13.62 -14.33 -1.80
CA TRP A 28 14.70 -15.12 -2.37
C TRP A 28 14.29 -15.89 -3.64
N MET A 29 13.07 -16.44 -3.67
CA MET A 29 12.53 -17.22 -4.77
C MET A 29 11.95 -16.29 -5.84
N THR A 30 12.80 -15.67 -6.64
CA THR A 30 12.43 -14.71 -7.69
C THR A 30 11.47 -15.27 -8.76
N TRP A 31 11.33 -16.60 -8.86
CA TRP A 31 10.36 -17.25 -9.75
C TRP A 31 8.91 -17.21 -9.22
N ILE A 32 8.69 -16.87 -7.95
CA ILE A 32 7.35 -16.65 -7.41
C ILE A 32 6.82 -15.34 -8.00
N GLU A 33 5.70 -15.42 -8.70
CA GLU A 33 5.02 -14.25 -9.25
C GLU A 33 4.07 -13.62 -8.23
N GLU A 34 3.58 -12.41 -8.55
CA GLU A 34 2.55 -11.74 -7.77
C GLU A 34 1.28 -11.55 -8.61
N ASP A 35 0.12 -11.64 -7.97
CA ASP A 35 -1.19 -11.28 -8.52
C ASP A 35 -1.52 -9.83 -8.16
N GLU A 36 -2.44 -9.21 -8.92
CA GLU A 36 -2.85 -7.81 -8.73
C GLU A 36 -1.65 -6.85 -8.73
N VAL A 37 -0.78 -6.98 -9.73
CA VAL A 37 0.47 -6.20 -9.85
C VAL A 37 0.26 -4.78 -10.32
N ALA A 38 -0.77 -4.55 -11.13
CA ALA A 38 -1.03 -3.26 -11.73
C ALA A 38 -2.48 -3.10 -12.18
N ASN A 39 -2.88 -1.86 -12.39
CA ASN A 39 -4.13 -1.47 -13.03
C ASN A 39 -3.84 -0.65 -14.30
N ILE A 40 -4.49 -0.97 -15.41
CA ILE A 40 -4.36 -0.21 -16.66
C ILE A 40 -5.48 0.84 -16.73
N PHE A 41 -5.14 2.05 -17.16
CA PHE A 41 -6.09 3.13 -17.35
C PHE A 41 -5.78 3.97 -18.58
N TYR A 42 -6.82 4.57 -19.15
CA TYR A 42 -6.66 5.51 -20.24
C TYR A 42 -6.47 6.93 -19.72
N ASP A 43 -5.33 7.54 -20.05
CA ASP A 43 -5.07 8.95 -19.79
C ASP A 43 -5.58 9.79 -20.96
N TYR A 44 -6.74 10.42 -20.75
CA TYR A 44 -7.37 11.31 -21.73
C TYR A 44 -6.52 12.54 -22.08
N SER A 45 -5.59 12.95 -21.21
CA SER A 45 -4.74 14.11 -21.47
C SER A 45 -3.57 13.79 -22.42
N SER A 46 -2.98 12.61 -22.28
CA SER A 46 -1.92 12.12 -23.19
C SER A 46 -2.46 11.34 -24.39
N GLY A 47 -3.72 10.91 -24.34
CA GLY A 47 -4.35 10.09 -25.38
C GLY A 47 -3.82 8.64 -25.42
N SER A 48 -3.25 8.15 -24.32
CA SER A 48 -2.58 6.85 -24.24
C SER A 48 -3.01 6.04 -23.03
N GLU A 49 -2.88 4.72 -23.13
CA GLU A 49 -2.97 3.84 -21.96
C GLU A 49 -1.75 4.04 -21.06
N LYS A 50 -1.97 3.97 -19.76
CA LYS A 50 -0.98 4.06 -18.70
C LYS A 50 -1.20 2.93 -17.70
N GLU A 51 -0.14 2.57 -17.00
CA GLU A 51 -0.13 1.52 -15.99
C GLU A 51 0.09 2.13 -14.61
N LEU A 52 -0.74 1.75 -13.65
CA LEU A 52 -0.56 2.02 -12.23
C LEU A 52 -0.03 0.75 -11.57
N ILE A 53 1.26 0.73 -11.25
CA ILE A 53 1.91 -0.41 -10.60
C ILE A 53 1.68 -0.34 -9.09
N HIS A 54 1.28 -1.46 -8.49
CA HIS A 54 1.17 -1.57 -7.04
C HIS A 54 2.55 -1.69 -6.41
N THR A 55 2.83 -0.86 -5.41
CA THR A 55 4.15 -0.76 -4.79
C THR A 55 4.32 -1.65 -3.57
N ILE A 56 3.24 -2.25 -3.08
CA ILE A 56 3.21 -3.04 -1.85
C ILE A 56 2.66 -4.43 -2.14
N THR A 57 3.32 -5.45 -1.64
CA THR A 57 2.82 -6.83 -1.60
C THR A 57 2.43 -7.20 -0.17
N LYS A 58 1.26 -7.81 0.00
CA LYS A 58 0.81 -8.34 1.28
C LYS A 58 1.05 -9.85 1.31
N VAL A 59 1.92 -10.27 2.21
CA VAL A 59 2.30 -11.67 2.45
C VAL A 59 1.49 -12.23 3.61
N VAL A 60 0.91 -13.41 3.43
CA VAL A 60 0.20 -14.13 4.49
C VAL A 60 1.14 -15.14 5.13
N GLN A 61 1.37 -15.02 6.43
CA GLN A 61 2.22 -15.91 7.21
C GLN A 61 1.42 -16.59 8.33
N ASN A 62 1.89 -17.75 8.78
CA ASN A 62 1.36 -18.39 9.99
C ASN A 62 1.99 -17.70 11.22
N GLY A 63 1.18 -17.00 11.99
CA GLY A 63 1.53 -16.45 13.30
C GLY A 63 1.07 -17.35 14.45
N ILE A 64 1.48 -16.99 15.68
CA ILE A 64 1.19 -17.74 16.91
C ILE A 64 -0.33 -17.81 17.19
N GLU A 65 -1.09 -16.78 16.80
CA GLU A 65 -2.55 -16.67 17.01
C GLU A 65 -3.39 -16.92 15.74
N GLY A 66 -2.79 -17.39 14.64
CA GLY A 66 -3.49 -17.64 13.38
C GLY A 66 -2.78 -17.05 12.16
N LYS A 67 -3.53 -16.44 11.23
CA LYS A 67 -2.93 -15.78 10.06
C LYS A 67 -2.44 -14.40 10.47
N ASP A 68 -1.16 -14.15 10.26
CA ASP A 68 -0.57 -12.82 10.33
C ASP A 68 -0.26 -12.33 8.91
N TYR A 69 -0.17 -11.01 8.75
CA TYR A 69 0.12 -10.39 7.47
C TYR A 69 1.34 -9.48 7.59
N LEU A 70 2.24 -9.58 6.63
CA LEU A 70 3.39 -8.70 6.49
C LEU A 70 3.30 -7.97 5.15
N LYS A 71 3.55 -6.67 5.14
CA LYS A 71 3.69 -5.89 3.90
C LYS A 71 5.14 -5.82 3.49
N LEU A 72 5.43 -5.95 2.21
CA LEU A 72 6.76 -5.74 1.63
C LEU A 72 6.63 -4.77 0.45
N PRO A 73 7.70 -4.11 -0.01
CA PRO A 73 7.73 -3.56 -1.37
C PRO A 73 7.37 -4.67 -2.35
N SER A 74 6.60 -4.38 -3.40
CA SER A 74 6.19 -5.39 -4.40
C SER A 74 7.39 -5.96 -5.17
N LYS A 75 7.23 -7.12 -5.81
CA LYS A 75 8.30 -7.79 -6.58
C LYS A 75 8.92 -6.83 -7.58
N LYS A 76 8.09 -6.08 -8.31
CA LYS A 76 8.56 -5.06 -9.25
C LYS A 76 9.47 -4.03 -8.57
N ILE A 77 9.09 -3.53 -7.40
CA ILE A 77 9.89 -2.57 -6.62
C ILE A 77 11.16 -3.22 -6.05
N ARG A 78 11.09 -4.46 -5.55
CA ARG A 78 12.26 -5.21 -5.06
C ARG A 78 13.28 -5.44 -6.18
N GLU A 79 12.84 -5.85 -7.37
CA GLU A 79 13.69 -6.04 -8.54
C GLU A 79 14.32 -4.72 -9.01
N LEU A 80 13.53 -3.65 -9.06
CA LEU A 80 13.99 -2.31 -9.44
C LEU A 80 15.07 -1.79 -8.50
N MET A 81 14.92 -2.01 -7.19
CA MET A 81 15.87 -1.58 -6.15
C MET A 81 17.01 -2.56 -5.91
N GLY A 82 16.99 -3.75 -6.54
CA GLY A 82 18.02 -4.77 -6.34
C GLY A 82 18.01 -5.39 -4.93
N CYS A 83 16.82 -5.58 -4.35
CA CYS A 83 16.62 -6.18 -3.03
C CYS A 83 16.32 -7.69 -3.17
N TYR A 84 17.20 -8.53 -2.64
CA TYR A 84 17.14 -10.00 -2.85
C TYR A 84 17.22 -10.82 -1.57
N GLU A 85 17.35 -10.18 -0.41
CA GLU A 85 17.43 -10.84 0.87
C GLU A 85 16.52 -10.13 1.87
N PHE A 86 15.79 -10.92 2.68
CA PHE A 86 14.98 -10.42 3.78
C PHE A 86 15.42 -11.09 5.09
N LEU A 87 16.03 -10.29 5.96
CA LEU A 87 16.63 -10.73 7.21
C LEU A 87 16.28 -9.74 8.32
N ASP A 88 15.79 -10.24 9.47
CA ASP A 88 15.47 -9.44 10.65
C ASP A 88 14.54 -8.23 10.40
N GLY A 89 13.62 -8.35 9.44
CA GLY A 89 12.70 -7.27 9.07
C GLY A 89 13.26 -6.25 8.08
N GLU A 90 14.48 -6.47 7.58
CA GLU A 90 15.18 -5.63 6.63
C GLU A 90 15.32 -6.31 5.26
N LEU A 91 15.07 -5.55 4.20
CA LEU A 91 15.40 -5.92 2.83
C LEU A 91 16.78 -5.39 2.47
N LYS A 92 17.65 -6.32 2.07
CA LYS A 92 19.05 -6.04 1.76
C LYS A 92 19.33 -6.23 0.27
N ASN A 93 20.28 -5.44 -0.23
CA ASN A 93 20.82 -5.60 -1.57
C ASN A 93 21.91 -6.67 -1.62
N SER A 94 22.47 -6.92 -2.80
CA SER A 94 23.56 -7.89 -3.01
C SER A 94 24.86 -7.60 -2.25
N THR A 95 25.03 -6.37 -1.74
CA THR A 95 26.18 -5.97 -0.92
C THR A 95 25.91 -6.08 0.59
N GLY A 96 24.71 -6.52 0.99
CA GLY A 96 24.28 -6.62 2.40
C GLY A 96 23.78 -5.31 3.00
N ASN A 97 23.69 -4.23 2.22
CA ASN A 97 23.17 -2.94 2.68
C ASN A 97 21.64 -2.97 2.74
N THR A 98 21.07 -2.41 3.79
CA THR A 98 19.62 -2.29 3.98
C THR A 98 19.06 -1.20 3.09
N ILE A 99 18.07 -1.55 2.28
CA ILE A 99 17.40 -0.67 1.31
C ILE A 99 15.97 -0.38 1.72
N ALA A 100 15.34 -1.32 2.41
CA ALA A 100 13.99 -1.16 2.90
C ALA A 100 13.81 -1.93 4.21
N PHE A 101 12.85 -1.53 5.03
CA PHE A 101 12.50 -2.26 6.24
C PHE A 101 11.05 -2.02 6.63
N ASN A 102 10.52 -2.94 7.42
CA ASN A 102 9.16 -2.85 7.93
C ASN A 102 9.16 -2.28 9.35
N HIS A 103 8.42 -1.19 9.55
CA HIS A 103 8.22 -0.61 10.86
C HIS A 103 6.78 -0.80 11.30
N LYS A 104 6.59 -1.48 12.44
CA LYS A 104 5.27 -1.69 13.05
C LYS A 104 5.17 -0.83 14.31
N ILE A 105 4.20 0.07 14.32
CA ILE A 105 3.81 0.86 15.48
C ILE A 105 2.53 0.24 16.01
N SER A 106 2.57 -0.28 17.23
CA SER A 106 1.39 -0.79 17.93
C SER A 106 1.23 -0.04 19.23
N ASP A 107 0.10 0.63 19.43
CA ASP A 107 -0.25 1.10 20.78
C ASP A 107 -0.89 -0.05 21.55
N SER A 108 -0.23 -0.47 22.63
CA SER A 108 -0.55 -1.67 23.42
C SER A 108 -1.97 -1.69 24.01
N VAL A 109 -2.66 -0.55 24.00
CA VAL A 109 -3.94 -0.36 24.70
C VAL A 109 -5.16 -0.53 23.78
N PHE A 110 -5.05 -0.29 22.47
CA PHE A 110 -6.24 -0.11 21.61
C PHE A 110 -6.29 -0.91 20.30
N SER A 111 -5.45 -1.93 20.12
CA SER A 111 -5.40 -2.72 18.87
C SER A 111 -5.12 -1.89 17.61
N GLU A 112 -4.72 -0.63 17.78
CA GLU A 112 -4.30 0.25 16.71
C GLU A 112 -2.89 -0.15 16.30
N ASN A 113 -2.80 -0.78 15.13
CA ASN A 113 -1.55 -1.21 14.52
C ASN A 113 -1.35 -0.44 13.23
N GLN A 114 -0.23 0.28 13.14
CA GLN A 114 0.25 0.87 11.91
C GLN A 114 1.46 0.09 11.42
N GLU A 115 1.42 -0.32 10.16
CA GLU A 115 2.53 -0.99 9.49
C GLU A 115 3.00 -0.10 8.34
N LEU A 116 4.29 0.25 8.38
CA LEU A 116 4.97 1.09 7.42
C LEU A 116 6.05 0.28 6.71
N VAL A 117 6.02 0.29 5.38
CA VAL A 117 7.14 -0.17 4.56
C VAL A 117 7.95 1.06 4.20
N LEU A 118 9.19 1.13 4.69
CA LEU A 118 10.09 2.24 4.49
C LEU A 118 11.19 1.81 3.52
N VAL A 119 11.56 2.71 2.60
CA VAL A 119 12.54 2.48 1.54
C VAL A 119 13.51 3.66 1.50
N ASP A 120 14.75 3.41 1.11
CA ASP A 120 15.75 4.46 0.90
C ASP A 120 15.27 5.44 -0.17
N THR A 121 15.17 6.71 0.19
CA THR A 121 14.59 7.75 -0.67
C THR A 121 15.47 8.06 -1.86
N ASP A 122 16.79 8.14 -1.67
CA ASP A 122 17.73 8.51 -2.74
C ASP A 122 17.77 7.40 -3.80
N ILE A 123 17.76 6.14 -3.36
CA ILE A 123 17.70 4.98 -4.25
C ILE A 123 16.38 4.95 -5.01
N LEU A 124 15.25 5.12 -4.32
CA LEU A 124 13.94 5.09 -4.95
C LEU A 124 13.78 6.23 -5.97
N GLU A 125 14.09 7.48 -5.59
CA GLU A 125 13.98 8.63 -6.50
C GLU A 125 14.85 8.45 -7.74
N TRP A 126 16.10 8.00 -7.58
CA TRP A 126 16.99 7.72 -8.72
C TRP A 126 16.41 6.67 -9.68
N ILE A 127 15.84 5.58 -9.17
CA ILE A 127 15.25 4.53 -10.02
C ILE A 127 14.01 5.03 -10.75
N LEU A 128 13.14 5.77 -10.06
CA LEU A 128 11.91 6.29 -10.66
C LEU A 128 12.21 7.27 -11.78
N GLU A 129 13.19 8.15 -11.61
CA GLU A 129 13.65 9.05 -12.66
C GLU A 129 14.20 8.27 -13.87
N ARG A 130 15.06 7.27 -13.61
CA ARG A 130 15.68 6.43 -14.65
C ARG A 130 14.63 5.67 -15.48
N GLU A 131 13.64 5.09 -14.80
CA GLU A 131 12.59 4.27 -15.41
C GLU A 131 11.37 5.09 -15.88
N ARG A 132 11.39 6.42 -15.66
CA ARG A 132 10.29 7.34 -16.00
C ARG A 132 8.96 7.01 -15.30
N TYR A 133 9.04 6.61 -14.05
CA TYR A 133 7.87 6.41 -13.18
C TYR A 133 7.62 7.64 -12.29
N GLU A 134 6.36 7.82 -11.90
CA GLU A 134 5.94 8.83 -10.91
C GLU A 134 5.24 8.12 -9.75
N ILE A 135 5.56 8.51 -8.51
CA ILE A 135 4.81 8.02 -7.34
C ILE A 135 3.52 8.80 -7.21
N VAL A 136 2.45 8.05 -7.00
CA VAL A 136 1.16 8.57 -6.59
C VAL A 136 0.69 7.85 -5.33
N TRP A 137 -0.13 8.50 -4.52
CA TRP A 137 -0.70 7.93 -3.31
C TRP A 137 -2.22 8.00 -3.33
N PHE A 138 -2.83 6.94 -2.82
CA PHE A 138 -4.23 6.90 -2.45
C PHE A 138 -4.32 6.85 -0.93
N VAL A 139 -4.96 7.86 -0.35
CA VAL A 139 -5.05 8.00 1.11
C VAL A 139 -6.50 7.89 1.53
N ASP A 140 -6.79 6.88 2.33
CA ASP A 140 -8.08 6.66 2.96
C ASP A 140 -8.04 7.17 4.40
N LEU A 141 -8.77 8.24 4.66
CA LEU A 141 -8.93 8.83 5.98
C LEU A 141 -10.27 8.41 6.59
N PHE A 142 -10.19 7.55 7.59
CA PHE A 142 -11.34 7.16 8.40
C PHE A 142 -11.45 8.03 9.65
N ARG A 143 -12.62 8.63 9.86
CA ARG A 143 -12.97 9.34 11.09
C ARG A 143 -14.15 8.67 11.74
N GLY A 144 -13.93 8.13 12.94
CA GLY A 144 -14.98 7.59 13.80
C GLY A 144 -15.06 8.33 15.13
N LYS A 145 -16.11 8.02 15.90
CA LYS A 145 -16.19 8.42 17.32
C LYS A 145 -15.16 7.64 18.11
N ASN A 146 -14.41 8.33 18.98
CA ASN A 146 -13.68 7.66 20.04
C ASN A 146 -14.69 7.26 21.13
N SER A 147 -14.95 5.95 21.25
CA SER A 147 -15.91 5.39 22.21
C SER A 147 -15.55 5.64 23.67
N LEU A 148 -14.29 5.99 23.96
CA LEU A 148 -13.77 6.23 25.31
C LEU A 148 -13.79 7.70 25.72
N ASN A 149 -14.12 8.61 24.80
CA ASN A 149 -14.27 10.02 25.13
C ASN A 149 -15.67 10.26 25.72
N GLU A 150 -15.76 10.17 27.05
CA GLU A 150 -17.01 10.34 27.81
C GLU A 150 -17.65 11.73 27.66
N ASN A 151 -16.87 12.73 27.23
CA ASN A 151 -17.36 14.09 26.98
C ASN A 151 -18.10 14.22 25.63
N LEU A 152 -18.06 13.20 24.77
CA LEU A 152 -18.82 13.21 23.52
C LEU A 152 -20.27 12.79 23.77
N ASP A 153 -21.20 13.57 23.22
CA ASP A 153 -22.63 13.23 23.24
C ASP A 153 -22.86 11.77 22.79
N LYS A 154 -23.64 11.03 23.58
CA LYS A 154 -23.99 9.64 23.34
C LYS A 154 -24.83 9.49 22.06
N GLY A 155 -25.57 10.53 21.65
CA GLY A 155 -26.32 10.58 20.40
C GLY A 155 -25.50 10.97 19.16
N PHE A 156 -24.24 11.39 19.33
CA PHE A 156 -23.40 11.85 18.23
C PHE A 156 -22.65 10.68 17.56
N TYR A 157 -23.22 10.17 16.47
CA TYR A 157 -22.62 9.12 15.63
C TYR A 157 -22.24 9.70 14.26
N ILE A 158 -21.03 10.26 14.16
CA ILE A 158 -20.46 10.61 12.86
C ILE A 158 -19.36 9.60 12.54
N GLN A 159 -19.64 8.75 11.56
CA GLN A 159 -18.64 7.98 10.84
C GLN A 159 -18.44 8.65 9.49
N LYS A 160 -17.19 8.86 9.09
CA LYS A 160 -16.91 9.52 7.82
C LYS A 160 -15.63 8.98 7.21
N THR A 161 -15.69 8.64 5.92
CA THR A 161 -14.57 8.20 5.12
C THR A 161 -14.30 9.22 4.03
N ARG A 162 -13.05 9.69 3.97
CA ARG A 162 -12.56 10.57 2.91
C ARG A 162 -11.44 9.88 2.17
N LYS A 163 -11.43 9.95 0.84
CA LYS A 163 -10.37 9.36 0.03
C LYS A 163 -9.74 10.44 -0.85
N TYR A 164 -8.41 10.43 -0.89
CA TYR A 164 -7.60 11.43 -1.56
C TYR A 164 -6.63 10.77 -2.52
N PHE A 165 -6.47 11.39 -3.69
CA PHE A 165 -5.42 11.07 -4.64
C PHE A 165 -4.36 12.17 -4.55
N ILE A 166 -3.10 11.76 -4.39
CA ILE A 166 -1.96 12.66 -4.18
C ILE A 166 -0.88 12.29 -5.20
N TRP A 167 -0.24 13.29 -5.79
CA TRP A 167 0.90 13.11 -6.70
C TRP A 167 1.88 14.28 -6.54
N ARG A 168 3.04 14.21 -7.20
CA ARG A 168 4.09 15.23 -7.09
C ARG A 168 4.18 16.02 -8.39
N ASN A 169 3.95 17.33 -8.32
CA ASN A 169 4.13 18.26 -9.43
C ASN A 169 5.17 19.31 -9.04
N ASN A 170 6.29 19.43 -9.76
CA ASN A 170 7.34 20.43 -9.51
C ASN A 170 7.78 20.50 -8.03
N ASN A 171 8.05 19.35 -7.39
CA ASN A 171 8.38 19.22 -5.96
C ASN A 171 7.29 19.64 -4.96
N GLN A 172 6.09 19.94 -5.44
CA GLN A 172 4.92 20.18 -4.60
C GLN A 172 3.99 18.97 -4.64
N LYS A 173 3.33 18.69 -3.52
CA LYS A 173 2.32 17.64 -3.43
C LYS A 173 0.98 18.23 -3.82
N GLU A 174 0.43 17.75 -4.92
CA GLU A 174 -0.92 18.06 -5.34
C GLU A 174 -1.89 17.05 -4.74
N ILE A 175 -3.11 17.49 -4.41
CA ILE A 175 -4.11 16.65 -3.74
C ILE A 175 -5.50 16.90 -4.30
N ILE A 176 -6.21 15.81 -4.62
CA ILE A 176 -7.62 15.84 -4.99
C ILE A 176 -8.39 14.91 -4.07
N LYS A 177 -9.43 15.44 -3.41
CA LYS A 177 -10.43 14.62 -2.71
C LYS A 177 -11.42 14.08 -3.73
N PHE A 178 -11.54 12.76 -3.82
CA PHE A 178 -12.45 12.11 -4.77
C PHE A 178 -13.58 11.33 -4.09
N TRP A 179 -13.51 11.15 -2.77
CA TRP A 179 -14.55 10.47 -1.99
C TRP A 179 -14.78 11.18 -0.65
N ASP A 180 -16.04 11.33 -0.26
CA ASP A 180 -16.44 12.00 0.98
C ASP A 180 -17.81 11.48 1.45
N GLU A 181 -17.85 10.32 2.09
CA GLU A 181 -19.09 9.59 2.42
C GLU A 181 -19.05 9.01 3.84
N TYR A 182 -20.16 8.42 4.30
CA TYR A 182 -20.24 7.73 5.60
C TYR A 182 -19.50 6.38 5.61
N TYR A 183 -19.40 5.71 4.46
CA TYR A 183 -18.78 4.39 4.31
C TYR A 183 -17.66 4.43 3.26
N SER A 184 -16.69 3.50 3.37
CA SER A 184 -15.55 3.42 2.44
C SER A 184 -15.96 2.94 1.06
N ASN A 185 -16.92 2.02 0.97
CA ASN A 185 -17.33 1.40 -0.30
C ASN A 185 -18.82 1.68 -0.54
N ARG A 186 -19.19 2.00 -1.78
CA ARG A 186 -20.59 1.87 -2.21
C ARG A 186 -20.81 0.38 -2.40
N ARG A 187 -21.65 -0.26 -1.57
CA ARG A 187 -22.29 -1.51 -2.03
C ARG A 187 -23.07 -1.14 -3.28
N ASP A 188 -22.82 -1.85 -4.37
CA ASP A 188 -23.68 -1.76 -5.54
C ASP A 188 -25.12 -1.88 -5.05
N LYS A 189 -25.93 -0.86 -5.36
CA LYS A 189 -27.37 -1.05 -5.26
C LYS A 189 -27.70 -1.99 -6.40
N ASP A 190 -28.05 -3.23 -6.07
CA ASP A 190 -28.63 -4.21 -6.97
C ASP A 190 -29.55 -3.50 -7.98
N LYS A 191 -29.25 -3.66 -9.26
CA LYS A 191 -30.17 -3.42 -10.37
C LYS A 191 -30.17 -4.64 -11.27
#